data_AF-A0AAD6BNN9-F1
#
_entry.id   AF-A0AAD6BNN9-F1
#
_cell.length_a   1.000
_cell.length_b   1.000
_cell.length_c   1.000
_cell.angle_alpha   90.00
_cell.angle_beta   90.00
_cell.angle_gamma   90.00
#
_symmetry.space_group_name_H-M   'P 1'
#
loop_
_entity.id
_entity.type
_entity.pdbx_description
1 polymer ?
#
loop_
_entity_poly.entity_id
_entity_poly.type
_entity_poly.pdbx_seq_one_letter_code
_entity_poly.pdbx_strand_id
1 'polypeptide(L)'
;MGVGRDVHSFAFVMDTGSQHFQCHAFWCEPNAGHVSESVQAACVLRYQKCLVARPPPQRAGSSSSSSSPSADSVTRRVTTSVKRGVLSLIDTLKTKKQPSELPQQ
;
A
#
# COMPACT_ATOMS: atom_id res chain seq x y z
N MET A 1 7.31 10.15 -21.14
CA MET A 1 8.68 9.60 -21.28
C MET A 1 8.72 8.76 -22.55
N GLY A 2 9.87 8.65 -23.21
CA GLY A 2 10.01 7.81 -24.39
C GLY A 2 11.36 7.96 -25.08
N VAL A 3 11.60 7.05 -26.02
CA VAL A 3 12.71 7.14 -26.97
C VAL A 3 12.29 8.01 -28.16
N GLY A 4 13.19 8.86 -28.65
CA GLY A 4 12.94 9.74 -29.78
C GLY A 4 12.93 9.00 -31.13
N ARG A 5 12.91 9.78 -32.23
CA ARG A 5 13.12 9.23 -33.57
C ARG A 5 14.52 8.62 -33.72
N ASP A 6 15.50 9.20 -33.02
CA ASP A 6 16.83 8.62 -32.86
C ASP A 6 16.82 7.65 -31.66
N VAL A 7 17.35 6.45 -31.87
CA VAL A 7 17.41 5.37 -30.88
C VAL A 7 18.29 5.70 -29.67
N HIS A 8 19.21 6.66 -29.79
CA HIS A 8 20.06 7.11 -28.68
C HIS A 8 19.37 8.18 -27.83
N SER A 9 18.32 8.81 -28.34
CA SER A 9 17.64 9.90 -27.64
C SER A 9 16.56 9.36 -26.69
N PHE A 10 16.70 9.64 -25.40
CA PHE A 10 15.67 9.41 -24.39
C PHE A 10 15.20 10.73 -23.80
N ALA A 11 13.90 10.88 -23.56
CA ALA A 11 13.39 12.05 -22.85
C ALA A 11 12.20 11.73 -21.96
N PHE A 12 12.02 12.52 -20.90
CA PHE A 12 10.80 12.53 -20.09
C PHE A 12 10.39 13.93 -19.71
N VAL A 13 9.10 14.09 -19.44
CA VAL A 13 8.51 15.35 -18.99
C VAL A 13 8.22 15.21 -17.51
N MET A 14 8.70 16.17 -16.72
CA MET A 14 8.44 16.31 -15.31
C MET A 14 7.47 17.47 -15.10
N ASP A 15 6.38 17.21 -14.38
CA ASP A 15 5.56 18.27 -13.81
C ASP A 15 6.27 18.81 -12.56
N THR A 16 6.70 20.07 -12.63
CA THR A 16 7.36 20.76 -11.51
C THR A 16 6.37 21.52 -10.62
N GLY A 17 5.07 21.40 -10.90
CA GLY A 17 3.97 22.08 -10.23
C GLY A 17 3.52 23.34 -10.99
N SER A 18 2.36 23.88 -10.62
CA SER A 18 1.83 25.14 -11.16
C SER A 18 1.74 25.20 -12.70
N GLN A 19 1.41 24.07 -13.34
CA GLN A 19 1.39 23.94 -14.80
C GLN A 19 2.74 24.22 -15.47
N HIS A 20 3.85 24.08 -14.74
CA HIS A 20 5.19 24.25 -15.25
C HIS A 20 5.82 22.88 -15.52
N PHE A 21 6.17 22.64 -16.77
CA PHE A 21 6.69 21.36 -17.24
C PHE A 21 8.13 21.50 -17.68
N GLN A 22 8.99 20.58 -17.25
CA GLN A 22 10.37 20.49 -17.71
C GLN A 22 10.57 19.22 -18.53
N CYS A 23 11.22 19.35 -19.68
CA CYS A 23 11.66 18.22 -20.48
C CYS A 23 13.14 17.96 -20.22
N HIS A 24 13.46 16.74 -19.79
CA HIS A 24 14.83 16.29 -19.63
C HIS A 24 15.15 15.31 -20.75
N ALA A 25 16.19 15.60 -21.52
CA ALA A 25 16.64 14.78 -22.64
C ALA A 25 18.07 14.28 -22.39
N PHE A 26 18.31 13.04 -22.80
CA PHE A 26 19.58 12.34 -22.64
C PHE A 26 19.98 11.71 -23.97
N TRP A 27 21.28 11.71 -24.21
CA TRP A 27 21.91 10.90 -25.24
C TRP A 27 22.49 9.65 -24.59
N CYS A 28 22.10 8.46 -25.06
CA CYS A 28 22.43 7.19 -24.44
C CYS A 28 23.18 6.30 -25.45
N GLU A 29 24.36 5.81 -25.03
CA GLU A 29 25.15 4.83 -25.78
C GLU A 29 25.01 3.44 -25.13
N PRO A 30 24.86 2.34 -25.90
CA PRO A 30 24.74 2.28 -27.36
C PRO A 30 23.33 2.59 -27.89
N ASN A 31 22.33 2.75 -27.01
CA ASN A 31 20.99 3.26 -27.32
C ASN A 31 20.23 3.53 -26.00
N ALA A 32 19.06 4.14 -26.10
CA ALA A 32 18.19 4.49 -24.98
C ALA A 32 17.37 3.33 -24.39
N GLY A 33 17.47 2.10 -24.93
CA GLY A 33 16.62 0.96 -24.57
C GLY A 33 16.60 0.68 -23.07
N HIS A 34 17.75 0.35 -22.48
CA HIS A 34 17.86 0.01 -21.05
C HIS A 34 17.38 1.14 -20.14
N VAL A 35 17.70 2.39 -20.47
CA VAL A 35 17.27 3.55 -19.67
C VAL A 35 15.76 3.70 -19.73
N SER A 36 15.18 3.62 -20.93
CA SER A 36 13.74 3.74 -21.13
C SER A 36 12.94 2.66 -20.40
N GLU A 37 13.39 1.41 -20.46
CA GLU A 37 12.78 0.27 -19.75
C GLU A 37 12.85 0.44 -18.24
N SER A 38 14.02 0.86 -17.72
CA SER A 38 14.23 1.07 -16.29
C SER A 38 13.31 2.17 -15.74
N VAL A 39 13.19 3.29 -16.45
CA VAL A 39 12.30 4.38 -16.05
C VAL A 39 10.84 3.95 -16.15
N GLN A 40 10.46 3.21 -17.19
CA GLN A 40 9.11 2.67 -17.33
C GLN A 40 8.74 1.73 -16.17
N ALA A 41 9.62 0.78 -15.83
CA ALA A 41 9.41 -0.13 -14.71
C ALA A 41 9.26 0.63 -13.38
N ALA A 42 10.11 1.62 -13.14
CA ALA A 42 10.02 2.47 -11.95
C ALA A 42 8.67 3.23 -11.88
N CYS A 43 8.19 3.77 -12.99
CA CYS A 43 6.89 4.43 -13.07
C CYS A 43 5.74 3.47 -12.71
N VAL A 44 5.74 2.25 -13.25
CA VAL A 44 4.72 1.23 -12.95
C VAL A 44 4.73 0.87 -11.47
N LEU A 45 5.91 0.57 -10.92
CA LEU A 45 6.06 0.22 -9.50
C LEU A 45 5.59 1.34 -8.58
N ARG A 46 5.93 2.59 -8.90
CA ARG A 46 5.51 3.75 -8.14
C ARG A 46 3.99 3.94 -8.20
N TYR A 47 3.40 3.81 -9.39
CA TYR A 47 1.96 3.91 -9.57
C TYR A 47 1.22 2.85 -8.76
N GLN A 48 1.65 1.57 -8.86
CA GLN A 48 1.08 0.48 -8.09
C GLN A 48 1.20 0.72 -6.58
N LYS A 49 2.35 1.22 -6.10
CA LYS A 49 2.54 1.52 -4.68
C LYS A 49 1.56 2.58 -4.17
N CYS A 50 1.30 3.62 -4.96
CA CYS A 50 0.35 4.67 -4.62
C CYS A 50 -1.10 4.17 -4.62
N LEU A 51 -1.47 3.28 -5.55
CA LEU A 51 -2.82 2.73 -5.61
C LEU A 51 -3.11 1.73 -4.49
N VAL A 52 -2.15 0.86 -4.17
CA VAL A 52 -2.32 -0.21 -3.17
C VAL A 52 -2.22 0.32 -1.74
N ALA A 53 -1.58 1.47 -1.53
CA ALA A 53 -1.58 2.18 -0.26
C ALA A 53 -2.98 2.77 0.03
N ARG A 54 -3.94 1.92 0.38
CA ARG A 54 -5.25 2.34 0.89
C ARG A 54 -5.05 3.23 2.11
N PRO A 55 -5.58 4.47 2.15
CA PRO A 55 -5.60 5.25 3.38
C PRO A 55 -6.30 4.44 4.48
N PRO A 56 -5.80 4.40 5.73
CA PRO A 56 -6.58 3.81 6.81
C PRO A 56 -7.95 4.49 6.83
N PRO A 57 -9.06 3.75 6.95
CA PRO A 57 -10.37 4.36 7.04
C PRO A 57 -10.32 5.33 8.22
N GLN A 58 -10.38 6.63 7.93
CA GLN A 58 -10.62 7.63 8.96
C GLN A 58 -11.96 7.24 9.56
N ARG A 59 -11.93 6.65 10.76
CA ARG A 59 -13.13 6.57 11.57
C ARG A 59 -13.57 8.02 11.71
N ALA A 60 -14.71 8.34 11.12
CA ALA A 60 -15.43 9.57 11.39
C ALA A 60 -15.75 9.57 12.90
N GLY A 61 -14.80 10.09 13.66
CA GLY A 61 -14.90 10.40 15.07
C GLY A 61 -14.89 11.91 15.21
N SER A 62 -15.84 12.57 14.57
CA SER A 62 -16.22 13.94 14.89
C SER A 62 -17.48 13.85 15.74
N SER A 63 -17.28 13.61 17.03
CA SER A 63 -18.30 13.83 18.04
C SER A 63 -18.53 15.32 18.22
N SER A 64 -19.65 15.83 17.71
CA SER A 64 -20.46 16.83 18.43
C SER A 64 -21.86 16.94 17.81
N SER A 65 -22.85 16.53 18.62
CA SER A 65 -24.25 16.98 18.68
C SER A 65 -25.16 16.85 17.44
N SER A 66 -25.99 15.79 17.42
CA SER A 66 -27.47 15.92 17.42
C SER A 66 -28.16 14.54 17.42
N SER A 67 -28.82 14.22 18.55
CA SER A 67 -30.09 13.47 18.70
C SER A 67 -30.41 12.19 17.89
N SER A 68 -30.55 11.10 18.66
CA SER A 68 -31.61 10.05 18.60
C SER A 68 -31.37 8.78 17.75
N PRO A 69 -31.51 7.57 18.35
CA PRO A 69 -31.38 6.29 17.65
C PRO A 69 -32.74 5.81 17.13
N SER A 70 -32.82 5.47 15.85
CA SER A 70 -33.90 4.63 15.30
C SER A 70 -33.46 3.17 15.36
N ALA A 71 -34.18 2.39 16.16
CA ALA A 71 -34.06 0.93 16.20
C ALA A 71 -34.62 0.30 14.91
N ASP A 72 -34.21 -0.95 14.69
CA ASP A 72 -34.71 -1.90 13.68
C ASP A 72 -34.09 -1.88 12.28
N SER A 73 -32.88 -2.44 12.20
CA SER A 73 -32.62 -3.47 11.20
C SER A 73 -31.47 -4.39 11.61
N VAL A 74 -31.79 -5.33 12.51
CA VAL A 74 -31.04 -6.59 12.61
C VAL A 74 -31.30 -7.34 11.30
N THR A 75 -30.32 -7.36 10.40
CA THR A 75 -29.83 -8.55 9.66
C THR A 75 -28.93 -8.10 8.51
N ARG A 76 -27.64 -7.90 8.78
CA ARG A 76 -26.55 -8.22 7.85
C ARG A 76 -25.27 -8.49 8.63
N ARG A 77 -25.26 -9.69 9.21
CA ARG A 77 -24.11 -10.39 9.75
C ARG A 77 -23.22 -10.80 8.56
N VAL A 78 -22.13 -10.08 8.30
CA VAL A 78 -20.92 -10.62 7.64
C VAL A 78 -19.69 -10.11 8.39
N THR A 79 -19.39 -10.83 9.46
CA THR A 79 -18.11 -10.80 10.16
C THR A 79 -17.19 -11.85 9.51
N THR A 80 -16.27 -11.44 8.65
CA THR A 80 -15.25 -12.36 8.12
C THR A 80 -13.84 -11.80 8.29
N SER A 81 -13.28 -12.14 9.46
CA SER A 81 -12.05 -12.94 9.51
C SER A 81 -10.68 -12.29 9.27
N VAL A 82 -10.41 -11.10 9.81
CA VAL A 82 -9.02 -10.76 10.22
C VAL A 82 -8.83 -10.81 11.74
N LYS A 83 -9.92 -10.65 12.50
CA LYS A 83 -9.91 -10.73 13.97
C LYS A 83 -9.73 -12.17 14.49
N ARG A 84 -10.14 -13.17 13.70
CA ARG A 84 -9.97 -14.61 14.05
C ARG A 84 -8.54 -15.11 13.85
N GLY A 85 -7.78 -14.56 12.89
CA GLY A 85 -6.44 -15.05 12.58
C GLY A 85 -5.43 -14.83 13.72
N VAL A 86 -5.46 -13.65 14.35
CA VAL A 86 -4.53 -13.31 15.45
C VAL A 86 -4.91 -14.05 16.74
N LEU A 87 -6.20 -14.16 17.06
CA LEU A 87 -6.63 -14.91 18.24
C LEU A 87 -6.32 -16.41 18.11
N SER A 88 -6.45 -17.00 16.92
CA SER A 88 -6.10 -18.40 16.68
C SER A 88 -4.61 -18.69 16.87
N LEU A 89 -3.72 -17.77 16.50
CA LEU A 89 -2.27 -17.94 16.71
C LEU A 89 -1.88 -17.83 18.18
N ILE A 90 -2.47 -16.89 18.92
CA ILE A 90 -2.21 -16.70 20.35
C ILE A 90 -2.69 -17.93 21.15
N ASP A 91 -3.81 -18.53 20.76
CA ASP A 91 -4.35 -19.70 21.44
C ASP A 91 -3.46 -20.96 21.26
N THR A 92 -2.91 -21.18 20.06
CA THR A 92 -1.93 -22.25 19.83
C THR A 92 -0.59 -22.06 20.55
N LEU A 93 -0.20 -20.82 20.86
CA LEU A 93 1.03 -20.55 21.63
C LEU A 93 0.81 -20.66 23.15
N LYS A 94 -0.43 -20.79 23.62
CA LYS A 94 -0.77 -20.87 25.04
C LYS A 94 -1.26 -22.26 25.48
N THR A 95 -1.58 -23.16 24.55
CA THR A 95 -1.96 -24.54 24.83
C THR A 95 -0.86 -25.56 24.49
N LYS A 96 0.31 -25.38 25.11
CA LYS A 96 1.12 -26.53 25.57
C LYS A 96 1.55 -26.27 27.02
N LYS A 97 0.58 -26.44 27.93
CA LYS A 97 0.78 -26.72 29.36
C LYS A 97 1.56 -28.07 29.41
N GLN A 98 2.58 -28.28 30.24
CA GLN A 98 2.48 -28.50 31.70
C GLN A 98 3.92 -28.70 32.30
N PRO A 99 4.12 -28.83 33.64
CA PRO A 99 4.59 -27.75 34.52
C PRO A 99 5.76 -28.12 35.48
N SER A 100 6.29 -27.09 36.15
CA SER A 100 6.83 -27.04 37.53
C SER A 100 7.68 -28.18 38.11
N GLU A 101 8.95 -27.85 38.30
CA GLU A 101 9.92 -28.32 39.31
C GLU A 101 9.36 -28.20 40.76
N LEU A 102 9.59 -29.17 41.67
CA LEU A 102 10.53 -29.17 42.85
C LEU A 102 10.00 -30.20 43.91
N PRO A 103 10.74 -30.62 44.98
CA PRO A 103 12.12 -30.38 45.36
C PRO A 103 12.94 -31.64 45.73
N GLN A 104 14.21 -31.37 46.03
CA GLN A 104 15.26 -32.12 46.69
C GLN A 104 14.85 -32.95 47.94
N GLN A 105 15.12 -34.27 47.90
CA GLN A 105 15.80 -35.03 48.94
C GLN A 105 16.34 -36.36 48.38
#